data_AF-A0A6A4I9K5-F1
#
_entry.id   AF-A0A6A4I9K5-F1
#
_cell.length_a   1.000
_cell.length_b   1.000
_cell.length_c   1.000
_cell.angle_alpha   90.00
_cell.angle_beta   90.00
_cell.angle_gamma   90.00
#
_symmetry.space_group_name_H-M   'P 1'
#
loop_
_entity.id
_entity.type
_entity.pdbx_description
1 polymer ?
#
loop_
_entity_poly.entity_id
_entity_poly.type
_entity_poly.pdbx_seq_one_letter_code
_entity_poly.pdbx_strand_id
1 'polypeptide(L)'
;MTVEAPGGTQEIENEEVPAQVRAIDGTETNEGLRLAGTTENKATVDMGTGKKNERGNGGEIESGMTGDDLAKPKFTPSGLLAAETNTVQSVDGKNSTVLKYNEPPEARKPVEGWRLYVFKSQGQAQSGKEEEVEILHIQRQSAYLIGRDRLVADIPVEHPSCSKQHAVIQYRLVQQKDEYGGSKGVVKPFIIDLNSTNGTHVNGEQIPTSRYYEVMVNDVIKFGTSNREYVLLHDGAAS
;
A
#
# COMPACT_ATOMS: atom_id res chain seq x y z
N MET A 1 -63.47 -16.74 37.97
CA MET A 1 -62.15 -17.37 37.72
C MET A 1 -62.27 -18.01 36.36
N THR A 2 -61.57 -17.60 35.30
CA THR A 2 -60.16 -17.20 35.24
C THR A 2 -59.93 -16.23 34.08
N VAL A 3 -58.88 -15.44 34.28
CA VAL A 3 -58.40 -14.26 33.55
C VAL A 3 -57.70 -14.55 32.22
N GLU A 4 -57.57 -13.48 31.43
CA GLU A 4 -56.95 -13.30 30.11
C GLU A 4 -55.47 -13.71 29.98
N ALA A 5 -55.04 -14.03 28.74
CA ALA A 5 -54.02 -13.26 27.99
C ALA A 5 -53.69 -13.90 26.61
N PRO A 6 -53.50 -13.10 25.55
CA PRO A 6 -52.91 -13.52 24.28
C PRO A 6 -51.42 -13.14 24.20
N GLY A 7 -50.59 -13.95 23.54
CA GLY A 7 -49.17 -13.66 23.30
C GLY A 7 -48.72 -14.19 21.94
N GLY A 8 -48.80 -13.32 20.93
CA GLY A 8 -48.19 -13.55 19.63
C GLY A 8 -46.67 -13.36 19.71
N THR A 9 -45.93 -14.28 19.09
CA THR A 9 -44.49 -14.16 18.91
C THR A 9 -44.26 -13.78 17.45
N GLN A 10 -43.75 -12.59 17.19
CA GLN A 10 -43.25 -12.19 15.87
C GLN A 10 -41.79 -12.64 15.77
N GLU A 11 -41.50 -13.45 14.76
CA GLU A 11 -40.14 -13.78 14.34
C GLU A 11 -39.53 -12.53 13.69
N ILE A 12 -38.41 -12.07 14.23
CA ILE A 12 -37.63 -10.96 13.67
C ILE A 12 -36.57 -11.60 12.77
N GLU A 13 -36.76 -11.49 11.46
CA GLU A 13 -35.75 -11.81 10.47
C GLU A 13 -34.56 -10.85 10.65
N ASN A 14 -33.37 -11.41 10.90
CA ASN A 14 -32.13 -10.65 10.92
C ASN A 14 -31.73 -10.33 9.47
N GLU A 15 -31.97 -9.09 9.06
CA GLU A 15 -31.52 -8.55 7.79
C GLU A 15 -30.00 -8.35 7.84
N GLU A 16 -29.28 -9.19 7.10
CA GLU A 16 -27.83 -9.13 6.93
C GLU A 16 -27.46 -7.85 6.16
N VAL A 17 -26.84 -6.89 6.84
CA VAL A 17 -26.47 -5.60 6.25
C VAL A 17 -25.28 -5.79 5.30
N PRO A 18 -25.38 -5.52 3.99
CA PRO A 18 -24.27 -5.70 3.08
C PRO A 18 -23.14 -4.69 3.37
N ALA A 19 -21.90 -5.16 3.26
CA ALA A 19 -20.67 -4.40 3.44
C ALA A 19 -20.61 -3.20 2.47
N GLN A 20 -21.00 -2.01 2.96
CA GLN A 20 -20.87 -0.77 2.20
C GLN A 20 -19.41 -0.25 2.26
N VAL A 21 -18.76 -0.30 1.09
CA VAL A 21 -17.73 0.61 0.56
C VAL A 21 -16.79 1.27 1.61
N ARG A 22 -15.72 0.56 1.99
CA ARG A 22 -14.71 1.01 2.98
C ARG A 22 -13.44 1.65 2.42
N ALA A 23 -13.40 1.85 1.12
CA ALA A 23 -12.27 2.49 0.50
C ALA A 23 -12.57 4.00 0.41
N ILE A 24 -11.62 4.84 0.84
CA ILE A 24 -11.71 6.30 0.78
C ILE A 24 -10.90 6.80 -0.43
N ASP A 25 -11.49 7.70 -1.22
CA ASP A 25 -10.80 8.30 -2.36
C ASP A 25 -10.13 9.60 -1.93
N GLY A 26 -8.84 9.74 -2.22
CA GLY A 26 -7.98 10.80 -1.68
C GLY A 26 -7.98 12.08 -2.53
N THR A 27 -9.15 12.59 -2.93
CA THR A 27 -9.22 13.82 -3.73
C THR A 27 -9.99 14.92 -3.02
N GLU A 28 -9.27 15.85 -2.39
CA GLU A 28 -9.77 17.22 -2.20
C GLU A 28 -8.70 18.25 -2.59
N THR A 29 -9.22 19.26 -3.28
CA THR A 29 -8.62 20.26 -4.16
C THR A 29 -7.95 21.41 -3.40
N ASN A 30 -6.81 21.89 -3.88
CA ASN A 30 -6.25 23.18 -3.47
C ASN A 30 -6.27 24.15 -4.66
N GLU A 31 -7.37 24.90 -4.78
CA GLU A 31 -7.50 26.03 -5.69
C GLU A 31 -7.17 27.32 -4.93
N GLY A 32 -6.19 28.07 -5.45
CA GLY A 32 -6.07 29.51 -5.20
C GLY A 32 -4.80 29.96 -4.49
N LEU A 33 -3.79 30.37 -5.27
CA LEU A 33 -3.38 31.77 -5.33
C LEU A 33 -2.45 32.02 -6.53
N ARG A 34 -2.95 32.76 -7.52
CA ARG A 34 -2.16 33.36 -8.59
C ARG A 34 -1.45 34.60 -8.06
N LEU A 35 -0.17 34.77 -8.36
CA LEU A 35 0.46 36.08 -8.48
C LEU A 35 1.52 36.05 -9.58
N ALA A 36 1.31 36.97 -10.52
CA ALA A 36 2.14 37.20 -11.69
C ALA A 36 3.50 37.82 -11.29
N GLY A 37 4.54 37.45 -12.03
CA GLY A 37 5.88 38.01 -11.89
C GLY A 37 6.68 37.77 -13.16
N THR A 38 6.47 38.62 -14.14
CA THR A 38 7.29 38.80 -15.34
C THR A 38 8.76 39.02 -14.94
N THR A 39 9.70 38.32 -15.56
CA THR A 39 10.98 38.92 -15.98
C THR A 39 11.59 38.09 -17.09
N GLU A 40 11.78 38.76 -18.22
CA GLU A 40 12.51 38.34 -19.40
C GLU A 40 13.98 38.16 -19.05
N ASN A 41 14.64 37.14 -19.60
CA ASN A 41 16.08 37.25 -19.86
C ASN A 41 16.43 36.62 -21.20
N LYS A 42 16.77 37.55 -22.09
CA LYS A 42 17.26 37.42 -23.46
C LYS A 42 18.74 37.04 -23.39
N ALA A 43 19.12 35.90 -23.95
CA ALA A 43 20.52 35.60 -24.23
C ALA A 43 20.65 35.01 -25.63
N THR A 44 21.48 35.72 -26.39
CA THR A 44 21.73 35.68 -27.81
C THR A 44 22.44 34.41 -28.26
N VAL A 45 22.08 33.97 -29.47
CA VAL A 45 22.76 33.02 -30.35
C VAL A 45 24.28 33.26 -30.47
N ASP A 46 25.08 32.20 -30.35
CA ASP A 46 26.42 32.16 -30.95
C ASP A 46 26.62 30.85 -31.73
N MET A 47 27.01 31.02 -32.99
CA MET A 47 27.28 29.98 -33.99
C MET A 47 28.77 29.65 -33.95
N GLY A 48 29.13 28.61 -33.20
CA GLY A 48 30.48 28.05 -33.17
C GLY A 48 30.57 26.75 -33.95
N THR A 49 31.27 26.79 -35.09
CA THR A 49 31.56 25.64 -35.96
C THR A 49 32.66 24.74 -35.38
N GLY A 50 32.57 23.43 -35.62
CA GLY A 50 33.77 22.61 -35.84
C GLY A 50 33.95 21.30 -35.05
N LYS A 51 33.99 20.22 -35.84
CA LYS A 51 34.78 18.98 -35.73
C LYS A 51 34.20 17.74 -35.02
N LYS A 52 33.87 16.79 -35.90
CA LYS A 52 33.82 15.33 -35.73
C LYS A 52 34.95 14.79 -34.85
N ASN A 53 34.63 13.79 -34.03
CA ASN A 53 35.49 12.64 -33.83
C ASN A 53 34.64 11.38 -33.63
N GLU A 54 34.77 10.48 -34.58
CA GLU A 54 34.26 9.12 -34.59
C GLU A 54 35.14 8.24 -33.68
N ARG A 55 34.51 7.41 -32.85
CA ARG A 55 35.01 6.08 -32.45
C ARG A 55 33.91 5.35 -31.71
N GLY A 56 33.28 4.41 -32.42
CA GLY A 56 32.26 3.51 -31.88
C GLY A 56 32.86 2.41 -31.00
N ASN A 57 32.02 1.87 -30.13
CA ASN A 57 32.10 0.49 -29.67
C ASN A 57 30.67 -0.04 -29.54
N GLY A 58 30.35 -1.11 -30.27
CA GLY A 58 29.01 -1.63 -30.47
C GLY A 58 28.52 -2.49 -29.31
N GLY A 59 27.26 -2.30 -28.95
CA GLY A 59 26.42 -3.28 -28.26
C GLY A 59 25.12 -3.37 -29.04
N GLU A 60 24.82 -4.56 -29.55
CA GLU A 60 23.70 -4.86 -30.43
C GLU A 60 22.36 -4.51 -29.77
N ILE A 61 21.57 -3.67 -30.43
CA ILE A 61 20.16 -3.46 -30.14
C ILE A 61 19.38 -3.95 -31.34
N GLU A 62 18.54 -4.97 -31.08
CA GLU A 62 17.64 -5.57 -32.04
C GLU A 62 16.76 -4.51 -32.73
N SER A 63 16.64 -4.71 -34.03
CA SER A 63 16.03 -3.87 -35.03
C SER A 63 14.53 -3.64 -34.80
N GLY A 64 14.11 -2.37 -34.73
CA GLY A 64 12.70 -2.03 -34.89
C GLY A 64 12.25 -0.65 -34.39
N MET A 65 13.01 0.42 -34.62
CA MET A 65 12.48 1.79 -34.44
C MET A 65 12.80 2.61 -35.69
N THR A 66 11.76 3.05 -36.40
CA THR A 66 11.87 4.00 -37.51
C THR A 66 12.31 5.36 -36.96
N GLY A 67 13.06 6.12 -37.76
CA GLY A 67 13.67 7.40 -37.35
C GLY A 67 12.68 8.47 -36.87
N ASP A 68 11.39 8.30 -37.15
CA ASP A 68 10.32 9.22 -36.76
C ASP A 68 9.93 9.13 -35.27
N ASP A 69 10.28 8.04 -34.57
CA ASP A 69 9.93 7.86 -33.15
C ASP A 69 11.03 8.34 -32.17
N LEU A 70 12.23 8.63 -32.67
CA LEU A 70 13.32 9.22 -31.88
C LEU A 70 13.22 10.74 -31.74
N ALA A 71 12.53 11.41 -32.67
CA ALA A 71 12.39 12.87 -32.68
C ALA A 71 11.17 13.39 -31.91
N LYS A 72 10.24 12.51 -31.51
CA LYS A 72 9.05 12.89 -30.74
C LYS A 72 9.41 13.08 -29.27
N PRO A 73 9.02 14.20 -28.62
CA PRO A 73 9.23 14.40 -27.20
C PRO A 73 8.56 13.27 -26.40
N LYS A 74 9.35 12.54 -25.62
CA LYS A 74 8.86 11.52 -24.69
C LYS A 74 8.43 12.22 -23.40
N PHE A 75 7.14 12.45 -23.26
CA PHE A 75 6.54 13.04 -22.04
C PHE A 75 6.28 12.02 -20.94
N THR A 76 6.65 10.75 -21.13
CA THR A 76 6.59 9.76 -20.07
C THR A 76 7.70 10.06 -19.06
N PRO A 77 7.40 10.11 -17.76
CA PRO A 77 8.41 10.38 -16.74
C PRO A 77 9.50 9.31 -16.84
N SER A 78 10.75 9.74 -17.04
CA SER A 78 11.88 8.84 -16.97
C SER A 78 12.01 8.42 -15.50
N GLY A 79 11.86 7.12 -15.20
CA GLY A 79 11.94 6.59 -13.84
C GLY A 79 13.29 6.79 -13.12
N LEU A 80 14.22 7.53 -13.75
CA LEU A 80 15.55 7.86 -13.24
C LEU A 80 15.50 8.72 -11.97
N LEU A 81 14.60 9.71 -11.90
CA LEU A 81 14.47 10.56 -10.70
C LEU A 81 13.98 9.77 -9.47
N ALA A 82 13.02 8.88 -9.69
CA ALA A 82 12.50 7.99 -8.65
C ALA A 82 13.59 6.99 -8.20
N ALA A 83 14.36 6.46 -9.15
CA ALA A 83 15.48 5.59 -8.84
C ALA A 83 16.58 6.33 -8.04
N GLU A 84 16.90 7.57 -8.36
CA GLU A 84 17.94 8.31 -7.64
C GLU A 84 17.53 8.64 -6.19
N THR A 85 16.25 8.97 -5.96
CA THR A 85 15.77 9.39 -4.63
C THR A 85 15.46 8.21 -3.71
N ASN A 86 14.89 7.12 -4.25
CA ASN A 86 14.28 6.06 -3.45
C ASN A 86 14.91 4.67 -3.67
N THR A 87 16.16 4.59 -4.13
CA THR A 87 16.87 3.30 -4.25
C THR A 87 17.49 2.86 -2.94
N VAL A 88 17.11 1.66 -2.48
CA VAL A 88 17.80 0.95 -1.42
C VAL A 88 18.82 0.02 -2.04
N GLN A 89 20.09 0.16 -1.63
CA GLN A 89 21.17 -0.74 -2.04
C GLN A 89 21.37 -1.83 -1.00
N SER A 90 21.67 -3.04 -1.46
CA SER A 90 22.10 -4.13 -0.61
C SER A 90 23.47 -3.84 0.01
N VAL A 91 23.73 -4.43 1.18
CA VAL A 91 25.00 -4.30 1.92
C VAL A 91 26.20 -4.72 1.07
N ASP A 92 26.01 -5.70 0.18
CA ASP A 92 27.06 -6.18 -0.73
C ASP A 92 27.23 -5.31 -1.99
N GLY A 93 26.41 -4.26 -2.17
CA GLY A 93 26.43 -3.36 -3.34
C GLY A 93 25.99 -4.00 -4.67
N LYS A 94 25.65 -5.29 -4.67
CA LYS A 94 25.34 -6.05 -5.91
C LYS A 94 23.91 -5.87 -6.40
N ASN A 95 22.98 -5.65 -5.48
CA ASN A 95 21.55 -5.55 -5.77
C ASN A 95 21.01 -4.20 -5.27
N SER A 96 20.11 -3.61 -6.04
CA SER A 96 19.42 -2.36 -5.69
C SER A 96 17.94 -2.47 -6.02
N THR A 97 17.08 -1.97 -5.13
CA THR A 97 15.63 -1.96 -5.31
C THR A 97 15.09 -0.54 -5.13
N VAL A 98 14.35 -0.04 -6.11
CA VAL A 98 13.62 1.24 -6.02
C VAL A 98 12.35 1.04 -5.20
N LEU A 99 12.19 1.82 -4.13
CA LEU A 99 10.99 1.79 -3.29
C LEU A 99 9.82 2.43 -4.04
N LYS A 100 8.70 1.71 -4.16
CA LYS A 100 7.50 2.20 -4.85
C LYS A 100 6.67 3.13 -3.98
N TYR A 101 6.68 2.89 -2.67
CA TYR A 101 5.78 3.55 -1.73
C TYR A 101 6.43 4.79 -1.12
N ASN A 102 5.64 5.83 -0.92
CA ASN A 102 6.00 7.02 -0.16
C ASN A 102 4.89 7.27 0.87
N GLU A 103 5.27 7.51 2.11
CA GLU A 103 4.32 7.77 3.18
C GLU A 103 3.56 9.08 2.93
N PRO A 104 2.25 9.14 3.23
CA PRO A 104 1.46 10.34 3.05
C PRO A 104 1.74 11.37 4.18
N PRO A 105 1.42 12.66 3.99
CA PRO A 105 1.67 13.71 5.00
C PRO A 105 1.01 13.45 6.36
N GLU A 106 -0.13 12.76 6.37
CA GLU A 106 -0.87 12.34 7.56
C GLU A 106 -0.32 11.07 8.23
N ALA A 107 0.76 10.50 7.73
CA ALA A 107 1.42 9.34 8.33
C ALA A 107 1.85 9.62 9.77
N ARG A 108 1.40 8.81 10.73
CA ARG A 108 1.76 8.95 12.14
C ARG A 108 1.99 7.58 12.76
N LYS A 109 2.99 7.48 13.62
CA LYS A 109 3.22 6.27 14.43
C LYS A 109 2.06 6.10 15.43
N PRO A 110 1.47 4.90 15.54
CA PRO A 110 0.40 4.66 16.51
C PRO A 110 0.96 4.67 17.94
N VAL A 111 0.11 5.06 18.90
CA VAL A 111 0.41 4.92 20.34
C VAL A 111 -0.05 3.55 20.85
N GLU A 112 -1.07 2.97 20.21
CA GLU A 112 -1.64 1.68 20.57
C GLU A 112 -0.76 0.50 20.13
N GLY A 113 -0.80 -0.57 20.92
CA GLY A 113 -0.01 -1.78 20.71
C GLY A 113 -0.53 -2.70 19.62
N TRP A 114 -0.47 -2.26 18.36
CA TRP A 114 -0.85 -3.08 17.21
C TRP A 114 0.11 -4.26 17.00
N ARG A 115 -0.49 -5.43 16.79
CA ARG A 115 0.19 -6.71 16.50
C ARG A 115 -0.51 -7.41 15.34
N LEU A 116 0.27 -8.06 14.48
CA LEU A 116 -0.23 -9.05 13.52
C LEU A 116 0.04 -10.44 14.06
N TYR A 117 -1.00 -11.25 14.11
CA TYR A 117 -0.91 -12.67 14.41
C TYR A 117 -0.92 -13.45 13.10
N VAL A 118 0.15 -14.19 12.84
CA VAL A 118 0.34 -14.92 11.59
C VAL A 118 -0.02 -16.38 11.82
N PHE A 119 -1.03 -16.84 11.10
CA PHE A 119 -1.47 -18.23 11.08
C PHE A 119 -1.00 -18.87 9.78
N LYS A 120 -0.36 -20.03 9.88
CA LYS A 120 0.03 -20.82 8.71
C LYS A 120 -1.03 -21.91 8.53
N SER A 121 -1.92 -21.73 7.55
CA SER A 121 -2.89 -22.77 7.19
C SER A 121 -2.12 -24.00 6.72
N GLN A 122 -2.22 -25.09 7.48
CA GLN A 122 -1.70 -26.38 7.05
C GLN A 122 -2.67 -26.95 6.03
N GLY A 123 -2.26 -26.98 4.76
CA GLY A 123 -2.94 -27.78 3.75
C GLY A 123 -3.16 -29.19 4.29
N GLN A 124 -4.34 -29.74 4.05
CA GLN A 124 -4.80 -31.02 4.60
C GLN A 124 -3.68 -32.08 4.66
N ALA A 125 -3.55 -32.69 5.85
CA ALA A 125 -2.72 -33.85 6.19
C ALA A 125 -1.21 -33.61 6.38
N GLN A 126 -0.78 -33.41 7.64
CA GLN A 126 -0.18 -34.50 8.43
C GLN A 126 0.02 -34.11 9.91
N SER A 127 -0.76 -34.77 10.76
CA SER A 127 -0.43 -35.13 12.15
C SER A 127 -0.06 -34.01 13.13
N GLY A 128 -1.09 -33.45 13.80
CA GLY A 128 -1.03 -33.09 15.23
C GLY A 128 -0.06 -31.98 15.65
N LYS A 129 0.47 -31.18 14.73
CA LYS A 129 1.36 -30.07 15.06
C LYS A 129 0.54 -28.80 15.21
N GLU A 130 0.53 -28.25 16.42
CA GLU A 130 -0.13 -27.00 16.80
C GLU A 130 0.13 -25.89 15.77
N GLU A 131 -0.90 -25.09 15.49
CA GLU A 131 -0.78 -23.89 14.64
C GLU A 131 0.27 -22.97 15.25
N GLU A 132 1.43 -22.87 14.61
CA GLU A 132 2.47 -21.97 15.04
C GLU A 132 2.02 -20.54 14.74
N VAL A 133 1.53 -19.87 15.79
CA VAL A 133 1.15 -18.46 15.74
C VAL A 133 2.39 -17.61 15.94
N GLU A 134 2.79 -16.90 14.89
CA GLU A 134 3.88 -15.92 14.94
C GLU A 134 3.31 -14.53 15.22
N ILE A 135 3.88 -13.80 16.18
CA ILE A 135 3.39 -12.47 16.59
C ILE A 135 4.36 -11.39 16.12
N LEU A 136 3.88 -10.50 15.25
CA LEU A 136 4.65 -9.38 14.71
C LEU A 136 4.17 -8.06 15.35
N HIS A 137 5.08 -7.32 15.96
CA HIS A 137 4.77 -6.02 16.57
C HIS A 137 4.86 -4.91 15.53
N ILE A 138 3.72 -4.38 15.09
CA ILE A 138 3.64 -3.39 14.00
C ILE A 138 3.32 -1.97 14.47
N GLN A 139 3.72 -1.60 15.69
CA GLN A 139 3.46 -0.27 16.26
C GLN A 139 4.68 0.67 16.30
N ARG A 140 5.87 0.18 15.95
CA ARG A 140 7.14 0.89 16.13
C ARG A 140 7.44 1.95 15.07
N GLN A 141 6.83 1.85 13.89
CA GLN A 141 6.96 2.72 12.72
C GLN A 141 5.57 3.16 12.25
N SER A 142 5.51 4.14 11.35
CA SER A 142 4.28 4.62 10.71
C SER A 142 3.85 3.76 9.52
N ALA A 143 4.77 3.04 8.89
CA ALA A 143 4.49 2.14 7.77
C ALA A 143 5.29 0.83 7.88
N TYR A 144 4.75 -0.24 7.28
CA TYR A 144 5.43 -1.54 7.13
C TYR A 144 5.21 -2.07 5.72
N LEU A 145 6.30 -2.31 4.99
CA LEU A 145 6.28 -2.89 3.67
C LEU A 145 6.20 -4.41 3.74
N ILE A 146 5.23 -4.98 3.03
CA ILE A 146 5.02 -6.42 2.91
C ILE A 146 5.41 -6.87 1.50
N GLY A 147 6.21 -7.92 1.40
CA GLY A 147 6.55 -8.51 0.12
C GLY A 147 7.66 -9.56 0.17
N ARG A 148 8.04 -10.06 -1.01
CA ARG A 148 9.10 -11.08 -1.16
C ARG A 148 10.51 -10.53 -1.04
N ASP A 149 10.71 -9.25 -1.36
CA ASP A 149 12.05 -8.67 -1.42
C ASP A 149 12.50 -8.25 -0.01
N ARG A 150 13.24 -9.16 0.65
CA ARG A 150 13.80 -8.96 2.00
C ARG A 150 14.72 -7.75 2.12
N LEU A 151 15.20 -7.19 1.00
CA LEU A 151 16.03 -5.99 1.04
C LEU A 151 15.23 -4.76 1.50
N VAL A 152 13.95 -4.70 1.18
CA VAL A 152 13.09 -3.54 1.43
C VAL A 152 11.87 -3.86 2.29
N ALA A 153 11.43 -5.13 2.33
CA ALA A 153 10.25 -5.52 3.07
C ALA A 153 10.55 -5.64 4.57
N ASP A 154 9.80 -4.91 5.38
CA ASP A 154 9.80 -5.04 6.84
C ASP A 154 9.16 -6.36 7.29
N ILE A 155 8.11 -6.79 6.58
CA ILE A 155 7.40 -8.05 6.81
C ILE A 155 7.58 -8.94 5.58
N PRO A 156 8.55 -9.88 5.60
CA PRO A 156 8.82 -10.72 4.46
C PRO A 156 7.74 -11.80 4.29
N VAL A 157 7.25 -11.97 3.07
CA VAL A 157 6.31 -13.02 2.70
C VAL A 157 6.95 -13.97 1.70
N GLU A 158 7.17 -15.22 2.10
CA GLU A 158 7.82 -16.25 1.29
C GLU A 158 6.80 -17.05 0.49
N HIS A 159 6.13 -16.40 -0.46
CA HIS A 159 5.20 -17.08 -1.34
C HIS A 159 5.34 -16.60 -2.79
N PRO A 160 5.47 -17.49 -3.79
CA PRO A 160 5.74 -17.10 -5.18
C PRO A 160 4.64 -16.22 -5.80
N SER A 161 3.39 -16.32 -5.33
CA SER A 161 2.30 -15.46 -5.79
C SER A 161 2.32 -14.06 -5.16
N CYS A 162 3.14 -13.79 -4.15
CA CYS A 162 3.32 -12.43 -3.63
C CYS A 162 4.26 -11.62 -4.54
N SER A 163 4.19 -10.28 -4.48
CA SER A 163 5.07 -9.40 -5.24
C SER A 163 6.33 -9.09 -4.43
N LYS A 164 7.39 -8.58 -5.08
CA LYS A 164 8.61 -8.09 -4.38
C LYS A 164 8.26 -7.04 -3.32
N GLN A 165 7.49 -6.04 -3.73
CA GLN A 165 6.78 -5.08 -2.89
C GLN A 165 5.30 -5.28 -3.21
N HIS A 166 4.54 -5.81 -2.25
CA HIS A 166 3.18 -6.31 -2.47
C HIS A 166 2.14 -5.35 -1.91
N ALA A 167 2.24 -5.03 -0.62
CA ALA A 167 1.34 -4.10 0.05
C ALA A 167 2.09 -3.34 1.15
N VAL A 168 1.47 -2.28 1.66
CA VAL A 168 1.96 -1.54 2.83
C VAL A 168 0.83 -1.42 3.83
N ILE A 169 1.13 -1.68 5.11
CA ILE A 169 0.30 -1.23 6.21
C ILE A 169 0.79 0.17 6.60
N GLN A 170 -0.08 1.17 6.51
CA GLN A 170 0.19 2.56 6.83
C GLN A 170 -0.74 3.03 7.94
N TYR A 171 -0.15 3.58 8.99
CA TYR A 171 -0.89 4.29 10.03
C TYR A 171 -1.09 5.75 9.63
N ARG A 172 -2.35 6.20 9.63
CA ARG A 172 -2.75 7.54 9.21
C ARG A 172 -3.52 8.24 10.32
N LEU A 173 -3.22 9.52 10.54
CA LEU A 173 -4.03 10.38 11.38
C LEU A 173 -5.30 10.77 10.63
N VAL A 174 -6.45 10.34 11.13
CA VAL A 174 -7.77 10.68 10.59
C VAL A 174 -8.55 11.49 11.60
N GLN A 175 -9.38 12.42 11.12
CA GLN A 175 -10.30 13.17 11.96
C GLN A 175 -11.57 12.35 12.15
N GLN A 176 -11.83 11.91 13.37
CA GLN A 176 -13.06 11.23 13.74
C GLN A 176 -14.01 12.25 14.38
N LYS A 177 -15.21 12.38 13.79
CA LYS A 177 -16.28 13.18 14.36
C LYS A 177 -16.97 12.38 15.46
N ASP A 178 -17.23 13.01 16.59
CA ASP A 178 -18.06 12.46 17.65
C ASP A 178 -19.54 12.78 17.42
N GLU A 179 -20.42 12.14 18.19
CA GLU A 179 -21.88 12.31 18.13
C GLU A 179 -22.34 13.73 18.52
N TYR A 180 -21.45 14.51 19.14
CA TYR A 180 -21.72 15.86 19.62
C TYR A 180 -21.09 16.94 18.71
N GLY A 181 -20.54 16.55 17.55
CA GLY A 181 -19.95 17.45 16.55
C GLY A 181 -18.50 17.87 16.82
N GLY A 182 -17.88 17.37 17.88
CA GLY A 182 -16.44 17.48 18.11
C GLY A 182 -15.65 16.63 17.11
N SER A 183 -14.42 17.03 16.83
CA SER A 183 -13.49 16.27 15.97
C SER A 183 -12.23 15.94 16.74
N LYS A 184 -11.88 14.66 16.77
CA LYS A 184 -10.67 14.16 17.42
C LYS A 184 -9.80 13.46 16.38
N GLY A 185 -8.51 13.79 16.38
CA GLY A 185 -7.51 13.05 15.60
C GLY A 185 -7.28 11.67 16.21
N VAL A 186 -7.47 10.62 15.41
CA VAL A 186 -7.19 9.23 15.77
C VAL A 186 -6.25 8.62 14.74
N VAL A 187 -5.26 7.86 15.18
CA VAL A 187 -4.34 7.16 14.26
C VAL A 187 -4.91 5.78 13.98
N LYS A 188 -5.19 5.49 12.71
CA LYS A 188 -5.80 4.23 12.29
C LYS A 188 -4.93 3.48 11.27
N PRO A 189 -4.94 2.13 11.27
CA PRO A 189 -4.27 1.34 10.27
C PRO A 189 -5.05 1.29 8.96
N PHE A 190 -4.33 1.49 7.87
CA PHE A 190 -4.81 1.27 6.51
C PHE A 190 -3.87 0.29 5.81
N ILE A 191 -4.40 -0.42 4.83
CA ILE A 191 -3.61 -1.22 3.90
C ILE A 191 -3.74 -0.65 2.49
N ILE A 192 -2.63 -0.62 1.76
CA ILE A 192 -2.60 -0.24 0.35
C ILE A 192 -1.85 -1.30 -0.44
N ASP A 193 -2.50 -1.86 -1.45
CA ASP A 193 -1.87 -2.79 -2.38
C ASP A 193 -1.06 -2.01 -3.44
N LEU A 194 0.21 -2.37 -3.64
CA LEU A 194 1.16 -1.68 -4.51
C LEU A 194 1.12 -2.20 -5.97
N ASN A 195 -0.09 -2.41 -6.48
CA ASN A 195 -0.37 -3.08 -7.76
C ASN A 195 0.29 -4.45 -7.80
N SER A 196 -0.03 -5.28 -6.82
CA SER A 196 0.49 -6.64 -6.73
C SER A 196 -0.14 -7.56 -7.79
N THR A 197 0.56 -8.62 -8.19
CA THR A 197 0.10 -9.49 -9.28
C THR A 197 -1.13 -10.30 -8.92
N ASN A 198 -1.23 -10.75 -7.66
CA ASN A 198 -2.31 -11.63 -7.20
C ASN A 198 -3.23 -10.96 -6.15
N GLY A 199 -3.09 -9.64 -5.98
CA GLY A 199 -3.91 -8.85 -5.08
C GLY A 199 -3.66 -9.11 -3.59
N THR A 200 -4.24 -8.22 -2.81
CA THR A 200 -4.37 -8.32 -1.35
C THR A 200 -5.83 -8.56 -1.02
N HIS A 201 -6.11 -9.43 -0.04
CA HIS A 201 -7.47 -9.75 0.39
C HIS A 201 -7.63 -9.41 1.87
N VAL A 202 -8.77 -8.83 2.23
CA VAL A 202 -9.18 -8.57 3.60
C VAL A 202 -10.53 -9.24 3.82
N ASN A 203 -10.63 -10.10 4.83
CA ASN A 203 -11.81 -10.91 5.14
C ASN A 203 -12.31 -11.75 3.93
N GLY A 204 -11.38 -12.24 3.11
CA GLY A 204 -11.67 -13.03 1.92
C GLY A 204 -12.02 -12.22 0.65
N GLU A 205 -12.25 -10.91 0.78
CA GLU A 205 -12.53 -10.03 -0.36
C GLU A 205 -11.25 -9.33 -0.85
N GLN A 206 -11.05 -9.28 -2.17
CA GLN A 206 -9.92 -8.55 -2.74
C GLN A 206 -10.14 -7.03 -2.62
N ILE A 207 -9.19 -6.33 -2.02
CA ILE A 207 -9.25 -4.86 -1.89
C ILE A 207 -8.79 -4.17 -3.19
N PRO A 208 -9.24 -2.93 -3.45
CA PRO A 208 -8.76 -2.16 -4.59
C PRO A 208 -7.25 -1.86 -4.51
N THR A 209 -6.59 -1.95 -5.66
CA THR A 209 -5.16 -1.61 -5.78
C THR A 209 -4.92 -0.10 -5.73
N SER A 210 -3.75 0.33 -5.24
CA SER A 210 -3.36 1.75 -5.16
C SER A 210 -4.33 2.66 -4.39
N ARG A 211 -5.13 2.09 -3.49
CA ARG A 211 -6.09 2.81 -2.65
C ARG A 211 -5.96 2.38 -1.20
N TYR A 212 -6.05 3.33 -0.28
CA TYR A 212 -6.06 3.02 1.15
C TYR A 212 -7.40 2.37 1.54
N TYR A 213 -7.30 1.17 2.09
CA TYR A 213 -8.41 0.42 2.67
C TYR A 213 -8.23 0.40 4.19
N GLU A 214 -9.23 0.86 4.95
CA GLU A 214 -9.16 0.85 6.42
C GLU A 214 -9.21 -0.61 6.91
N VAL A 215 -8.23 -1.01 7.73
CA VAL A 215 -8.22 -2.33 8.34
C VAL A 215 -8.67 -2.20 9.78
N MET A 216 -9.62 -3.04 10.18
CA MET A 216 -10.19 -3.03 11.51
C MET A 216 -9.55 -4.11 12.37
N VAL A 217 -9.82 -4.01 13.68
CA VAL A 217 -9.48 -5.06 14.63
C VAL A 217 -10.21 -6.34 14.25
N ASN A 218 -9.52 -7.48 14.36
CA ASN A 218 -9.95 -8.83 13.97
C ASN A 218 -10.03 -9.07 12.46
N ASP A 219 -9.72 -8.09 11.60
CA ASP A 219 -9.68 -8.34 10.16
C ASP A 219 -8.57 -9.34 9.81
N VAL A 220 -8.89 -10.24 8.88
CA VAL A 220 -7.99 -11.25 8.35
C VAL A 220 -7.44 -10.78 7.01
N ILE A 221 -6.13 -10.59 6.94
CA ILE A 221 -5.43 -10.14 5.74
C ILE A 221 -4.71 -11.34 5.11
N LYS A 222 -4.80 -11.44 3.78
CA LYS A 222 -4.12 -12.48 2.98
C LYS A 222 -3.48 -11.87 1.74
N PHE A 223 -2.26 -12.29 1.45
CA PHE A 223 -1.46 -11.78 0.33
C PHE A 223 -1.37 -12.82 -0.78
N GLY A 224 -1.83 -12.46 -1.98
CA GLY A 224 -1.97 -13.37 -3.11
C GLY A 224 -2.66 -14.68 -2.72
N THR A 225 -2.06 -15.79 -3.11
CA THR A 225 -2.52 -17.15 -2.79
C THR A 225 -1.71 -17.83 -1.69
N SER A 226 -1.08 -17.04 -0.80
CA SER A 226 -0.32 -17.56 0.34
C SER A 226 -1.23 -18.35 1.29
N ASN A 227 -0.70 -19.40 1.93
CA ASN A 227 -1.39 -20.11 3.02
C ASN A 227 -1.27 -19.39 4.37
N ARG A 228 -0.60 -18.23 4.42
CA ARG A 228 -0.50 -17.41 5.63
C ARG A 228 -1.65 -16.42 5.70
N GLU A 229 -2.30 -16.38 6.85
CA GLU A 229 -3.32 -15.40 7.21
C GLU A 229 -2.80 -14.53 8.34
N TYR A 230 -3.10 -13.24 8.27
CA TYR A 230 -2.61 -12.24 9.21
C TYR A 230 -3.81 -11.59 9.88
N VAL A 231 -3.95 -11.78 11.19
CA VAL A 231 -5.04 -11.19 11.96
C VAL A 231 -4.53 -9.95 12.68
N LEU A 232 -5.18 -8.81 12.45
CA LEU A 232 -4.82 -7.54 13.07
C LEU A 232 -5.51 -7.37 14.43
N LEU A 233 -4.70 -7.15 15.47
CA LEU A 233 -5.17 -6.95 16.84
C LEU A 233 -4.39 -5.83 17.52
N HIS A 234 -4.97 -5.22 18.55
CA HIS A 234 -4.30 -4.24 19.41
C HIS A 234 -4.61 -4.53 20.88
N ASP A 235 -3.82 -3.96 21.80
CA ASP A 235 -3.93 -4.22 23.25
C ASP A 235 -5.33 -3.98 23.84
N GLY A 236 -6.13 -3.08 23.25
CA GLY A 236 -7.48 -2.79 23.72
C GLY A 236 -8.54 -3.82 23.32
N ALA A 237 -8.24 -4.74 22.41
CA ALA A 237 -9.21 -5.70 21.88
C ALA A 237 -9.32 -7.00 22.68
N ALA A 238 -8.38 -7.26 23.59
CA ALA A 238 -8.32 -8.48 24.40
C ALA A 238 -8.93 -8.31 25.81
N SER A 239 -9.73 -7.25 26.02
CA SER A 239 -10.35 -6.90 27.30
C SER A 239 -11.84 -7.23 27.34
#